data_AF-A0ABD7M7Z6-F1
#
_entry.id   AF-A0ABD7M7Z6-F1
#
_cell.length_a   1.000
_cell.length_b   1.000
_cell.length_c   1.000
_cell.angle_alpha   90.00
_cell.angle_beta   90.00
_cell.angle_gamma   90.00
#
_symmetry.space_group_name_H-M   'P 1'
#
loop_
_entity.id
_entity.type
_entity.pdbx_description
1 polymer ?
#
loop_
_entity_poly.entity_id
_entity_poly.type
_entity_poly.pdbx_seq_one_letter_code
_entity_poly.pdbx_strand_id
1 'polypeptide(L)'
;MSLPGPRRLFAVTAMAEMFTWAGLLIAMGLKYGGVTERVVPIAGGVHGFVFLCYLVVTVAVWIDGRWPVARGLLGLGSTIVPFMTVPFERAQRRRGEPASRWQVVDRAPGERRPLERLLVVVLRHPVVSALLAVAVVAVVFTLLLNAGPPTEWGR
;
A
#
# COMPACT_ATOMS: atom_id res chain seq x y z
N MET A 1 -7.54 -21.54 2.53
CA MET A 1 -6.48 -20.62 3.04
C MET A 1 -7.14 -19.52 3.82
N SER A 2 -6.77 -19.34 5.09
CA SER A 2 -7.25 -18.22 5.91
C SER A 2 -6.58 -16.93 5.44
N LEU A 3 -7.35 -15.85 5.23
CA LEU A 3 -6.79 -14.53 4.92
C LEU A 3 -5.78 -14.11 6.00
N PRO A 4 -4.63 -13.52 5.64
CA PRO A 4 -3.77 -12.91 6.63
C PRO A 4 -4.52 -11.75 7.30
N GLY A 5 -4.38 -11.65 8.62
CA GLY A 5 -5.04 -10.61 9.39
C GLY A 5 -4.56 -9.19 9.01
N PRO A 6 -5.39 -8.15 9.23
CA PRO A 6 -5.09 -6.79 8.79
C PRO A 6 -3.77 -6.27 9.35
N ARG A 7 -3.48 -6.55 10.63
CA ARG A 7 -2.18 -6.20 11.25
C ARG A 7 -0.99 -6.79 10.50
N ARG A 8 -1.05 -8.06 10.12
CA ARG A 8 0.06 -8.73 9.44
C ARG A 8 0.24 -8.19 8.03
N LEU A 9 -0.85 -7.98 7.29
CA LEU A 9 -0.82 -7.38 5.97
C LEU A 9 -0.17 -6.00 6.02
N PHE A 10 -0.64 -5.14 6.93
CA PHE A 10 -0.13 -3.79 7.08
C PHE A 10 1.37 -3.76 7.42
N ALA A 11 1.81 -4.61 8.35
CA ALA A 11 3.22 -4.75 8.72
C ALA A 11 4.10 -5.26 7.56
N VAL A 12 3.63 -6.28 6.83
CA VAL A 12 4.37 -6.82 5.69
C VAL A 12 4.50 -5.79 4.58
N THR A 13 3.42 -5.08 4.23
CA THR A 13 3.48 -4.04 3.20
C THR A 13 4.35 -2.86 3.62
N ALA A 14 4.29 -2.43 4.89
CA ALA A 14 5.16 -1.36 5.39
C ALA A 14 6.64 -1.75 5.31
N MET A 15 6.97 -2.97 5.74
CA MET A 15 8.34 -3.49 5.71
C MET A 15 8.85 -3.66 4.27
N ALA A 16 8.02 -4.21 3.39
CA ALA A 16 8.37 -4.36 1.97
C ALA A 16 8.62 -2.99 1.33
N GLU A 17 7.75 -2.01 1.60
CA GLU A 17 7.88 -0.65 1.06
C GLU A 17 9.20 -0.01 1.51
N MET A 18 9.56 -0.14 2.79
CA MET A 18 10.84 0.33 3.34
C MET A 18 12.05 -0.26 2.60
N PHE A 19 12.05 -1.57 2.33
CA PHE A 19 13.14 -2.22 1.58
C PHE A 19 13.18 -1.77 0.12
N THR A 20 12.03 -1.58 -0.52
CA THR A 20 12.00 -1.08 -1.90
C THR A 20 12.44 0.38 -2.01
N TRP A 21 12.15 1.22 -1.02
CA TRP A 21 12.72 2.57 -0.90
C TRP A 21 14.25 2.52 -0.82
N ALA A 22 14.81 1.63 0.01
CA ALA A 22 16.26 1.45 0.10
C ALA A 22 16.86 1.06 -1.26
N GLY A 23 16.26 0.08 -1.94
CA GLY A 23 16.69 -0.35 -3.28
C GLY A 23 16.62 0.77 -4.32
N LEU A 24 15.56 1.59 -4.29
CA LEU A 24 15.41 2.74 -5.17
C LEU A 24 16.48 3.80 -4.92
N LEU A 25 16.77 4.14 -3.65
CA LEU A 25 17.82 5.10 -3.31
C LEU A 25 19.21 4.61 -3.73
N ILE A 26 19.49 3.30 -3.57
CA ILE A 26 20.72 2.69 -4.07
C ILE A 26 20.80 2.83 -5.59
N ALA A 27 19.72 2.52 -6.31
CA ALA A 27 19.67 2.64 -7.77
C ALA A 27 19.90 4.09 -8.23
N MET A 28 19.30 5.07 -7.54
CA MET A 28 19.53 6.48 -7.80
C MET A 28 20.98 6.88 -7.53
N GLY A 29 21.58 6.40 -6.43
CA GLY A 29 22.99 6.63 -6.12
C GLY A 29 23.92 6.09 -7.22
N LEU A 30 23.66 4.88 -7.73
CA LEU A 30 24.42 4.30 -8.85
C LEU A 30 24.28 5.12 -10.14
N LYS A 31 23.07 5.61 -10.44
CA LYS A 31 22.81 6.46 -11.60
C LYS A 31 23.56 7.78 -11.50
N TYR A 32 23.31 8.55 -10.44
CA TYR A 32 23.88 9.89 -10.29
C TYR A 32 25.38 9.87 -9.94
N GLY A 33 25.90 8.74 -9.47
CA GLY A 33 27.34 8.49 -9.32
C GLY A 33 28.05 8.06 -10.61
N GLY A 34 27.34 7.90 -11.73
CA GLY A 34 27.92 7.53 -13.03
C GLY A 34 28.25 6.05 -13.22
N VAL A 35 27.78 5.17 -12.32
CA VAL A 35 28.06 3.73 -12.38
C VAL A 35 27.18 3.03 -13.40
N THR A 36 25.85 3.19 -13.31
CA THR A 36 24.89 2.60 -14.24
C THR A 36 23.48 3.17 -14.05
N GLU A 37 22.75 3.34 -15.16
CA GLU A 37 21.35 3.76 -15.12
C GLU A 37 20.35 2.60 -15.19
N ARG A 38 20.82 1.39 -15.55
CA ARG A 38 19.95 0.25 -15.88
C ARG A 38 19.16 -0.29 -14.69
N VAL A 39 19.58 0.02 -13.47
CA VAL A 39 18.95 -0.46 -12.23
C VAL A 39 17.71 0.36 -11.86
N VAL A 40 17.68 1.65 -12.23
CA VAL A 40 16.61 2.58 -11.83
C VAL A 40 15.23 2.15 -12.33
N PRO A 41 15.03 1.73 -13.59
CA PRO A 41 13.71 1.29 -14.05
C PRO A 41 13.19 0.06 -13.27
N ILE A 42 14.08 -0.88 -12.93
CA ILE A 42 13.72 -2.09 -12.19
C ILE A 42 13.38 -1.76 -10.74
N ALA A 43 14.28 -1.05 -10.05
CA ALA A 43 14.07 -0.67 -8.66
C ALA A 43 12.86 0.26 -8.49
N GLY A 44 12.70 1.23 -9.39
CA GLY A 44 11.55 2.13 -9.45
C GLY A 44 10.25 1.38 -9.71
N GLY A 45 10.26 0.40 -10.62
CA GLY A 45 9.07 -0.41 -10.89
C GLY A 45 8.64 -1.28 -9.72
N VAL A 46 9.59 -1.97 -9.08
CA VAL A 46 9.33 -2.76 -7.87
C VAL A 46 8.82 -1.87 -6.73
N HIS A 47 9.45 -0.72 -6.52
CA HIS A 47 9.01 0.24 -5.51
C HIS A 47 7.60 0.76 -5.77
N GLY A 48 7.30 1.21 -6.99
CA GLY A 48 5.98 1.71 -7.37
C GLY A 48 4.87 0.67 -7.17
N PHE A 49 5.14 -0.60 -7.49
CA PHE A 49 4.20 -1.69 -7.23
C PHE A 49 3.93 -1.88 -5.73
N VAL A 50 4.98 -1.98 -4.91
CA VAL A 50 4.85 -2.19 -3.46
C VAL A 50 4.21 -0.98 -2.77
N PHE A 51 4.53 0.24 -3.22
CA PHE A 51 3.89 1.49 -2.82
C PHE A 51 2.36 1.41 -2.99
N LEU A 52 1.88 1.01 -4.17
CA LEU A 52 0.45 0.89 -4.42
C LEU A 52 -0.21 -0.19 -3.55
N CYS A 53 0.46 -1.33 -3.35
CA CYS A 53 -0.01 -2.36 -2.42
C CYS A 53 -0.15 -1.81 -0.99
N TYR A 54 0.84 -1.04 -0.51
CA TYR A 54 0.78 -0.40 0.80
C TYR A 54 -0.39 0.58 0.91
N LEU A 55 -0.65 1.40 -0.10
CA LEU A 55 -1.80 2.32 -0.10
C LEU A 55 -3.13 1.56 0.00
N VAL A 56 -3.32 0.50 -0.81
CA VAL A 56 -4.55 -0.32 -0.77
C VAL A 56 -4.75 -0.93 0.61
N VAL A 57 -3.70 -1.53 1.19
CA VAL A 57 -3.79 -2.11 2.53
C VAL A 57 -4.06 -1.03 3.59
N THR A 58 -3.44 0.14 3.47
CA THR A 58 -3.66 1.29 4.38
C THR A 58 -5.12 1.75 4.34
N VAL A 59 -5.72 1.87 3.16
CA VAL A 59 -7.15 2.21 3.00
C VAL A 59 -8.03 1.11 3.60
N ALA A 60 -7.70 -0.17 3.36
CA ALA A 60 -8.48 -1.28 3.91
C ALA A 60 -8.46 -1.30 5.45
N VAL A 61 -7.29 -1.11 6.08
CA VAL A 61 -7.20 -1.05 7.56
C VAL A 61 -7.80 0.23 8.14
N TRP A 62 -7.76 1.34 7.40
CA TRP A 62 -8.45 2.57 7.79
C TRP A 62 -9.96 2.35 7.83
N ILE A 63 -10.53 1.76 6.78
CA ILE A 63 -11.97 1.42 6.72
C ILE A 63 -12.32 0.41 7.82
N ASP A 64 -11.53 -0.67 7.96
CA ASP A 64 -11.76 -1.71 8.97
C ASP A 64 -11.73 -1.15 10.39
N GLY A 65 -10.71 -0.38 10.75
CA GLY A 65 -10.55 0.21 12.08
C GLY A 65 -11.32 1.51 12.31
N ARG A 66 -12.10 2.00 11.33
CA ARG A 66 -12.80 3.30 11.36
C ARG A 66 -11.91 4.44 11.84
N TRP A 67 -10.66 4.47 11.37
CA TRP A 67 -9.72 5.49 11.83
C TRP A 67 -10.21 6.90 11.50
N PRO A 68 -9.91 7.90 12.37
CA PRO A 68 -10.20 9.30 12.05
C PRO A 68 -9.43 9.70 10.80
N VAL A 69 -9.99 10.64 10.02
CA VAL A 69 -9.47 10.99 8.69
C VAL A 69 -7.99 11.37 8.71
N ALA A 70 -7.58 12.16 9.70
CA ALA A 70 -6.19 12.57 9.84
C ALA A 70 -5.23 11.38 9.95
N ARG A 71 -5.62 10.32 10.67
CA ARG A 71 -4.79 9.11 10.84
C ARG A 71 -4.67 8.32 9.54
N GLY A 72 -5.76 8.25 8.78
CA GLY A 72 -5.76 7.66 7.46
C GLY A 72 -4.84 8.38 6.49
N LEU A 73 -4.97 9.72 6.44
CA LEU A 73 -4.12 10.58 5.60
C LEU A 73 -2.64 10.50 6.00
N LEU A 74 -2.33 10.44 7.30
CA LEU A 74 -0.96 10.23 7.76
C LEU A 74 -0.40 8.86 7.31
N GLY A 75 -1.25 7.82 7.27
CA GLY A 75 -0.85 6.53 6.73
C GLY A 75 -0.51 6.60 5.25
N LEU A 76 -1.38 7.22 4.44
CA LEU A 76 -1.11 7.42 3.01
C LEU A 76 0.11 8.33 2.77
N GLY A 77 0.27 9.39 3.56
CA GLY A 77 1.41 10.30 3.44
C GLY A 77 2.73 9.67 3.88
N SER A 78 2.70 8.64 4.73
CA SER A 78 3.91 8.00 5.25
C SER A 78 4.77 7.32 4.18
N THR A 79 4.21 6.99 3.02
CA THR A 79 4.97 6.37 1.92
C THR A 79 5.66 7.39 1.00
N ILE A 80 5.32 8.69 1.14
CA ILE A 80 6.00 9.78 0.43
C ILE A 80 7.41 10.01 0.99
N VAL A 81 7.56 9.87 2.31
CA VAL A 81 8.84 10.06 2.99
C VAL A 81 9.54 8.71 3.10
N PRO A 82 10.81 8.58 2.65
CA PRO A 82 11.54 7.32 2.73
C PRO A 82 11.52 6.73 4.14
N PHE A 83 11.30 5.42 4.21
CA PHE A 83 11.32 4.62 5.45
C PHE A 83 10.22 4.96 6.48
N MET A 84 9.31 5.91 6.22
CA MET A 84 8.32 6.36 7.21
C MET A 84 7.12 5.43 7.40
N THR A 85 6.89 4.51 6.47
CA THR A 85 5.84 3.47 6.57
C THR A 85 6.01 2.58 7.80
N VAL A 86 7.25 2.22 8.16
CA VAL A 86 7.55 1.35 9.33
C VAL A 86 7.41 2.08 10.67
N PRO A 87 7.96 3.29 10.89
CA PRO A 87 7.66 4.10 12.07
C PRO A 87 6.17 4.34 12.26
N PHE A 88 5.45 4.66 11.16
CA PHE A 88 3.99 4.83 11.22
C PHE A 88 3.31 3.52 11.64
N GLU A 89 3.64 2.39 11.02
CA GLU A 89 3.11 1.07 11.39
C GLU A 89 3.36 0.75 12.86
N ARG A 90 4.58 0.93 13.34
CA ARG A 90 4.94 0.67 14.74
C ARG A 90 4.17 1.58 15.69
N ALA A 91 3.97 2.84 15.33
CA ALA A 91 3.17 3.78 16.11
C ALA A 91 1.69 3.35 16.19
N GLN A 92 1.12 2.82 15.11
CA GLN A 92 -0.24 2.26 15.14
C GLN A 92 -0.29 0.97 15.96
N ARG A 93 0.70 0.09 15.81
CA ARG A 93 0.79 -1.17 16.54
C ARG A 93 0.84 -0.96 18.05
N ARG A 94 1.57 0.07 18.51
CA ARG A 94 1.60 0.50 19.93
C ARG A 94 0.23 0.95 20.45
N ARG A 95 -0.64 1.45 19.57
CA ARG A 95 -2.03 1.82 19.87
C ARG A 95 -3.00 0.64 19.76
N GLY A 96 -2.51 -0.59 19.51
CA GLY A 96 -3.32 -1.79 19.32
C GLY A 96 -3.90 -1.96 17.92
N GLU A 97 -3.55 -1.08 16.97
CA GLU A 97 -4.15 -0.98 15.64
C GLU A 97 -3.13 -1.32 14.53
N PRO A 98 -3.53 -1.93 13.40
CA PRO A 98 -4.83 -2.57 13.16
C PRO A 98 -5.04 -3.79 14.08
N ALA A 99 -6.28 -4.24 14.19
CA ALA A 99 -6.64 -5.47 14.90
C ALA A 99 -5.97 -6.72 14.29
N SER A 100 -5.90 -7.81 15.05
CA SER A 100 -5.35 -9.08 14.54
C SER A 100 -6.27 -9.75 13.52
N ARG A 101 -7.58 -9.48 13.58
CA ARG A 101 -8.62 -9.99 12.68
C ARG A 101 -9.45 -8.83 12.13
N TRP A 102 -9.95 -9.00 10.91
CA TRP A 102 -10.84 -8.05 10.25
C TRP A 102 -12.13 -7.86 11.04
N GLN A 103 -12.26 -6.73 11.71
CA GLN A 103 -13.42 -6.43 12.55
C GLN A 103 -14.70 -6.23 11.72
N VAL A 104 -14.56 -5.73 10.49
CA VAL A 104 -15.67 -5.46 9.58
C VAL A 104 -16.48 -6.71 9.23
N VAL A 105 -15.84 -7.89 9.28
CA VAL A 105 -16.48 -9.19 9.02
C VAL A 105 -17.40 -9.58 10.17
N ASP A 106 -17.04 -9.22 11.41
CA ASP A 106 -17.77 -9.55 12.63
C ASP A 106 -18.90 -8.54 12.94
N ARG A 107 -18.88 -7.35 12.33
CA ARG A 107 -19.94 -6.33 12.49
C ARG A 107 -21.28 -6.80 11.92
N ALA A 108 -22.37 -6.47 12.59
CA ALA A 108 -23.72 -6.77 12.11
C ALA A 108 -24.02 -6.05 10.77
N PRO A 109 -24.80 -6.64 9.84
CA PRO A 109 -25.03 -6.05 8.51
C PRO A 109 -25.59 -4.61 8.54
N GLY A 110 -26.46 -4.29 9.51
CA GLY A 110 -27.05 -2.96 9.68
C GLY A 110 -26.08 -1.88 10.18
N GLU A 111 -24.97 -2.27 10.81
CA GLU A 111 -23.99 -1.33 11.35
C GLU A 111 -22.91 -0.93 10.32
N ARG A 112 -22.90 -1.59 9.15
CA ARG A 112 -21.86 -1.42 8.13
C ARG A 112 -22.11 -0.20 7.25
N ARG A 113 -21.14 0.70 7.22
CA ARG A 113 -21.04 1.82 6.27
C ARG A 113 -20.91 1.30 4.84
N PRO A 114 -21.24 2.07 3.79
CA PRO A 114 -21.14 1.62 2.41
C PRO A 114 -19.74 1.08 2.03
N LEU A 115 -18.68 1.78 2.46
CA LEU A 115 -17.30 1.35 2.23
C LEU A 115 -16.93 0.06 2.96
N GLU A 116 -17.50 -0.16 4.15
CA GLU A 116 -17.32 -1.40 4.92
C GLU A 116 -18.01 -2.59 4.23
N ARG A 117 -19.16 -2.37 3.59
CA ARG A 117 -19.83 -3.43 2.80
C ARG A 117 -18.98 -3.82 1.60
N LEU A 118 -18.42 -2.85 0.89
CA LEU A 118 -17.48 -3.10 -0.20
C LEU A 118 -16.27 -3.89 0.31
N LEU A 119 -15.67 -3.47 1.43
CA LEU A 119 -14.54 -4.17 2.03
C LEU A 119 -14.90 -5.62 2.40
N VAL A 120 -16.08 -5.89 2.94
CA VAL A 120 -16.54 -7.26 3.23
C VAL A 120 -16.68 -8.08 1.96
N VAL A 121 -17.20 -7.53 0.87
CA VAL A 121 -17.30 -8.23 -0.42
C VAL A 121 -15.90 -8.61 -0.93
N VAL A 122 -14.95 -7.67 -0.83
CA VAL A 122 -13.53 -7.89 -1.18
C VAL A 122 -12.93 -9.01 -0.30
N LEU A 123 -13.12 -8.94 1.02
CA LEU A 123 -12.59 -9.93 1.96
C LEU A 123 -13.24 -11.31 1.83
N ARG A 124 -14.47 -11.40 1.30
CA ARG A 124 -15.16 -12.68 1.05
C ARG A 124 -14.58 -13.45 -0.14
N HIS A 125 -13.92 -12.77 -1.08
CA HIS A 125 -13.31 -13.38 -2.26
C HIS A 125 -11.81 -13.10 -2.30
N PRO A 126 -11.03 -13.63 -1.34
CA PRO A 126 -9.65 -13.21 -1.11
C PRO A 126 -8.74 -13.40 -2.31
N VAL A 127 -8.91 -14.50 -3.05
CA VAL A 127 -8.12 -14.79 -4.25
C VAL A 127 -8.51 -13.84 -5.38
N VAL A 128 -9.80 -13.66 -5.64
CA VAL A 128 -10.29 -12.74 -6.67
C VAL A 128 -9.89 -11.31 -6.36
N SER A 129 -9.98 -10.89 -5.11
CA SER A 129 -9.58 -9.54 -4.68
C SER A 129 -8.07 -9.33 -4.69
N ALA A 130 -7.28 -10.34 -4.34
CA ALA A 130 -5.83 -10.26 -4.50
C ALA A 130 -5.44 -10.17 -5.99
N LEU A 131 -6.03 -11.02 -6.83
CA LEU A 131 -5.81 -11.00 -8.28
C LEU A 131 -6.27 -9.68 -8.90
N LEU A 132 -7.45 -9.18 -8.50
CA LEU A 132 -7.97 -7.90 -8.97
C LEU A 132 -7.13 -6.74 -8.47
N ALA A 133 -6.69 -6.73 -7.22
CA ALA A 133 -5.81 -5.70 -6.69
C ALA A 133 -4.47 -5.71 -7.43
N VAL A 134 -3.86 -6.88 -7.66
CA VAL A 134 -2.65 -7.01 -8.46
C VAL A 134 -2.88 -6.56 -9.90
N ALA A 135 -4.01 -6.92 -10.51
CA ALA A 135 -4.35 -6.51 -11.87
C ALA A 135 -4.58 -5.00 -11.97
N VAL A 136 -5.32 -4.39 -11.05
CA VAL A 136 -5.54 -2.94 -10.97
C VAL A 136 -4.22 -2.22 -10.74
N VAL A 137 -3.40 -2.70 -9.81
CA VAL A 137 -2.06 -2.15 -9.55
C VAL A 137 -1.20 -2.25 -10.80
N ALA A 138 -1.18 -3.40 -11.50
CA ALA A 138 -0.44 -3.58 -12.73
C ALA A 138 -0.94 -2.68 -13.86
N VAL A 139 -2.26 -2.51 -14.00
CA VAL A 139 -2.87 -1.61 -14.99
C VAL A 139 -2.51 -0.16 -14.68
N VAL A 140 -2.72 0.31 -13.45
CA VAL A 140 -2.37 1.68 -13.04
C VAL A 140 -0.87 1.92 -13.23
N PHE A 141 -0.03 0.98 -12.79
CA PHE A 141 1.40 1.05 -12.96
C PHE A 141 1.82 1.12 -14.43
N THR A 142 1.23 0.29 -15.29
CA THR A 142 1.48 0.30 -16.73
C THR A 142 1.02 1.62 -17.36
N LEU A 143 -0.14 2.14 -16.97
CA LEU A 143 -0.64 3.44 -17.44
C LEU A 143 0.32 4.57 -17.02
N LEU A 144 0.81 4.56 -15.79
CA LEU A 144 1.76 5.56 -15.29
C LEU A 144 3.11 5.48 -16.03
N LEU A 145 3.59 4.28 -16.36
CA LEU A 145 4.81 4.12 -17.16
C LEU A 145 4.64 4.65 -18.58
N ASN A 146 3.49 4.40 -19.21
CA ASN A 146 3.21 4.87 -20.57
C ASN A 146 2.93 6.39 -20.64
N ALA A 147 2.31 6.96 -19.61
CA ALA A 147 2.02 8.38 -19.55
C ALA A 147 3.29 9.25 -19.42
N GLY A 148 4.41 8.66 -18.98
CA GLY A 148 5.64 9.41 -18.72
C GLY A 148 5.50 10.40 -17.55
N PRO A 149 6.49 11.27 -17.35
CA PRO A 149 6.46 12.25 -16.27
C PRO A 149 5.26 13.21 -16.40
N PRO A 150 4.59 13.58 -15.29
CA PRO A 150 3.45 14.51 -15.32
C PRO A 150 3.79 15.90 -15.85
N THR A 151 5.08 16.25 -15.95
CA THR A 151 5.57 17.47 -16.57
C THR A 151 5.47 17.48 -18.10
N GLU A 152 5.19 16.33 -18.72
CA GLU A 152 5.10 16.16 -20.18
C GLU A 152 3.67 15.86 -20.66
N TRP A 153 2.70 15.77 -19.74
CA TRP A 153 1.32 15.49 -20.09
C TRP A 153 0.70 16.67 -20.85
N GLY A 154 0.27 16.43 -22.10
CA GLY A 154 -0.42 17.43 -22.92
C GLY A 154 0.48 18.36 -23.73
N ARG A 155 1.76 18.02 -23.92
CA ARG A 155 2.62 18.61 -24.96
C ARG A 155 2.55 17.81 -26.25
#